data_AF-A0A5J4NUQ5-F1
#
_entry.id   AF-A0A5J4NUQ5-F1
#
_cell.length_a   1.000
_cell.length_b   1.000
_cell.length_c   1.000
_cell.angle_alpha   90.00
_cell.angle_beta   90.00
_cell.angle_gamma   90.00
#
_symmetry.space_group_name_H-M   'P 1'
#
loop_
_entity.id
_entity.type
_entity.pdbx_description
1 polymer ?
#
loop_
_entity_poly.entity_id
_entity_poly.type
_entity_poly.pdbx_seq_one_letter_code
_entity_poly.pdbx_strand_id
1 'polypeptide(L)' 'MSAIETLNPAEFTSYLQKYHNTICGRRAISILLNAIQTTCDTQSGFRCQLRFLHYAQSSRCQTMNDSSVSYAAASLVFR' A
#
# COMPACT_ATOMS: atom_id res chain seq x y z
N MET A 1 -4.71 -3.88 -2.22
CA MET A 1 -4.47 -3.13 -0.96
C MET A 1 -3.91 -4.03 0.13
N SER A 2 -4.40 -5.27 0.23
CA SER A 2 -3.86 -6.33 1.11
C SER A 2 -2.33 -6.41 1.15
N ALA A 3 -1.64 -6.39 0.01
CA ALA A 3 -0.17 -6.46 -0.05
C ALA A 3 0.58 -5.33 0.69
N ILE A 4 -0.07 -4.20 0.98
CA ILE A 4 0.48 -3.11 1.81
C ILE A 4 0.07 -3.32 3.29
N GLU A 5 -1.12 -3.86 3.54
CA GLU A 5 -1.61 -4.16 4.90
C GLU A 5 -0.87 -5.33 5.57
N THR A 6 -0.27 -6.24 4.79
CA THR A 6 0.59 -7.32 5.31
C THR A 6 1.93 -6.82 5.86
N LEU A 7 2.26 -5.53 5.65
CA LEU A 7 3.51 -4.91 6.06
C LEU A 7 4.77 -5.60 5.50
N ASN A 8 4.63 -6.36 4.40
CA ASN A 8 5.73 -7.08 3.78
C ASN A 8 6.21 -6.37 2.49
N PRO A 9 7.43 -5.78 2.48
CA PRO A 9 7.95 -5.08 1.30
C PRO A 9 8.13 -5.98 0.07
N ALA A 10 8.47 -7.25 0.28
CA ALA A 10 8.69 -8.20 -0.81
C ALA A 10 7.37 -8.50 -1.52
N GLU A 11 6.27 -8.68 -0.77
CA GLU A 11 4.95 -8.92 -1.33
C GLU A 11 4.46 -7.73 -2.17
N PHE A 12 4.64 -6.50 -1.68
CA PHE A 12 4.32 -5.30 -2.45
C PHE A 12 5.16 -5.19 -3.73
N THR A 13 6.44 -5.58 -3.68
CA THR A 13 7.33 -5.58 -4.84
C THR A 13 6.89 -6.61 -5.88
N SER A 14 6.56 -7.84 -5.46
CA SER A 14 6.03 -8.88 -6.34
C SER A 14 4.69 -8.48 -6.96
N TYR A 15 3.82 -7.78 -6.22
CA TYR A 15 2.59 -7.22 -6.77
C TYR A 15 2.85 -6.21 -7.89
N LEU A 16 3.80 -5.28 -7.70
CA LEU A 16 4.15 -4.29 -8.71
C LEU A 16 4.77 -4.93 -9.96
N GLN A 17 5.63 -5.94 -9.79
CA GLN A 17 6.22 -6.69 -10.91
C GLN A 17 5.18 -7.49 -11.68
N LYS A 18 4.17 -8.04 -11.00
CA LYS A 18 3.13 -8.84 -11.65
C LYS A 18 2.14 -7.98 -12.43
N TYR A 19 1.64 -6.89 -11.84
CA TYR A 19 0.51 -6.13 -12.40
C TYR A 19 0.87 -4.77 -12.97
N HIS A 20 2.10 -4.28 -12.76
CA HIS A 20 2.57 -2.99 -13.29
C HIS A 20 1.63 -1.81 -12.99
N ASN A 21 0.94 -1.85 -11.85
CA ASN A 21 -0.05 -0.83 -11.49
C ASN A 21 0.62 0.56 -11.40
N THR A 22 -0.05 1.59 -11.94
CA THR A 22 0.46 2.96 -12.15
C THR A 22 0.43 3.82 -10.88
N ILE A 23 0.84 3.23 -9.75
CA ILE A 23 0.88 3.90 -8.45
C ILE A 23 2.04 4.90 -8.43
N CYS A 24 1.73 6.20 -8.45
CA CYS A 24 2.74 7.28 -8.46
C CYS A 24 3.64 7.27 -7.21
N GLY A 25 3.08 6.91 -6.04
CA GLY A 25 3.79 6.85 -4.76
C GLY A 25 4.52 5.54 -4.46
N ARG A 26 4.66 4.61 -5.42
CA ARG A 26 5.15 3.23 -5.16
C ARG A 26 6.49 3.18 -4.43
N ARG A 27 7.44 4.07 -4.75
CA ARG A 27 8.75 4.12 -4.07
C ARG A 27 8.64 4.56 -2.61
N ALA A 28 7.83 5.58 -2.33
CA ALA A 28 7.61 6.05 -0.97
C ALA A 28 6.93 4.97 -0.10
N ILE A 29 5.96 4.25 -0.67
CA ILE A 29 5.31 3.11 -0.01
C ILE A 29 6.32 2.00 0.28
N SER A 30 7.20 1.64 -0.67
CA SER A 30 8.25 0.65 -0.44
C SER A 30 9.21 1.05 0.68
N ILE A 31 9.62 2.33 0.75
CA ILE A 31 10.48 2.83 1.83
C ILE A 31 9.76 2.72 3.17
N LEU A 32 8.49 3.14 3.23
CA LEU A 32 7.67 3.04 4.44
C LEU A 32 7.57 1.59 4.93
N LEU A 33 7.26 0.64 4.04
CA LEU A 33 7.16 -0.78 4.41
C LEU A 33 8.48 -1.34 4.95
N ASN A 34 9.62 -0.99 4.34
CA ASN A 34 10.94 -1.41 4.84
C ASN A 34 11.25 -0.79 6.20
N ALA A 35 10.89 0.48 6.41
CA ALA A 35 11.07 1.16 7.69
C ALA A 35 10.23 0.47 8.78
N ILE A 36 8.95 0.19 8.50
CA ILE A 36 8.06 -0.52 9.43
C ILE A 36 8.64 -1.90 9.74
N GLN A 37 9.00 -2.71 8.74
CA GLN A 37 9.58 -4.03 8.96
C GLN A 37 10.82 -3.96 9.87
N THR A 38 11.75 -3.04 9.57
CA THR A 38 12.96 -2.86 10.38
C THR A 38 12.63 -2.47 11.82
N THR A 39 11.70 -1.53 12.04
CA THR A 39 11.35 -1.04 13.39
C THR A 39 10.57 -2.08 14.20
N CYS A 40 9.59 -2.74 13.61
CA CYS A 40 8.72 -3.69 14.31
C CYS A 40 9.43 -5.04 14.57
N ASP A 41 10.40 -5.42 13.74
CA ASP A 41 11.23 -6.63 13.96
C ASP A 41 12.33 -6.39 15.03
N THR A 42 12.90 -5.18 15.10
CA THR A 42 14.01 -4.88 16.04
C THR A 42 13.54 -4.50 17.44
N GLN A 43 12.36 -3.91 17.58
CA GLN A 43 11.81 -3.52 18.89
C GLN A 43 10.74 -4.53 19.30
N SER A 44 11.16 -5.53 20.07
CA SER A 44 10.31 -6.60 20.65
C SER A 44 9.22 -6.03 21.56
N GLY A 45 8.14 -5.54 20.97
CA GLY A 45 7.02 -4.97 21.70
C GLY A 45 6.00 -4.22 20.84
N PHE A 46 6.43 -3.59 19.73
CA PHE A 46 5.53 -2.80 18.90
C PHE A 46 4.78 -3.65 17.88
N ARG A 47 3.46 -3.77 18.07
CA ARG A 47 2.54 -4.33 17.07
C ARG A 47 2.14 -3.24 16.10
N CYS A 48 2.71 -3.31 14.92
CA CYS A 48 2.39 -2.39 13.83
C CYS A 48 1.20 -2.92 13.04
N GLN A 49 0.20 -2.08 12.80
CA GLN A 49 -0.96 -2.43 12.00
C GLN A 49 -1.31 -1.30 11.05
N LEU A 50 -1.28 -1.58 9.75
CA LEU A 50 -1.75 -0.66 8.71
C LEU A 50 -3.11 -1.11 8.21
N ARG A 51 -4.05 -0.17 8.08
CA ARG A 51 -5.38 -0.42 7.50
C ARG A 51 -5.76 0.68 6.53
N PHE A 52 -6.32 0.28 5.38
CA PHE A 52 -7.00 1.23 4.50
C PHE A 52 -8.37 1.58 5.09
N LEU A 53 -8.66 2.89 5.11
CA LEU A 53 -9.89 3.45 5.68
C LEU A 53 -10.89 3.84 4.61
N HIS A 54 -10.41 4.24 3.44
CA HIS A 54 -11.25 4.71 2.35
C HIS A 54 -10.65 4.42 0.99
N TYR A 55 -11.51 4.13 0.03
CA TYR A 55 -11.18 4.00 -1.38
C TYR A 55 -12.15 4.84 -2.21
N ALA A 56 -11.62 5.58 -3.17
CA ALA A 56 -12.40 6.35 -4.12
C ALA A 56 -11.78 6.28 -5.51
N GLN A 57 -12.56 6.67 -6.50
CA GLN A 57 -12.13 6.80 -7.88
C GLN A 57 -12.66 8.15 -8.39
N SER A 58 -11.91 8.84 -9.25
CA SER A 58 -12.38 10.09 -9.86
C SER A 58 -13.66 9.88 -10.68
N SER A 59 -13.79 8.71 -11.29
CA SER A 59 -14.94 8.26 -12.08
C SER A 59 -14.95 6.73 -12.14
N ARG A 60 -16.09 6.13 -12.51
CA ARG A 60 -16.18 4.69 -12.78
C ARG A 60 -16.01 4.45 -14.28
N CYS A 61 -14.86 3.89 -14.69
CA CYS A 61 -14.67 3.45 -16.06
C CYS A 61 -15.62 2.29 -16.37
N GLN A 62 -16.46 2.43 -17.39
CA GLN A 62 -17.36 1.40 -17.91
C GLN A 62 -16.97 0.95 -19.31
N THR A 63 -16.27 1.80 -20.06
CA THR A 63 -15.80 1.52 -21.42
C THR A 63 -14.28 1.59 -21.52
N MET A 64 -13.71 1.04 -22.59
CA MET A 64 -12.26 1.07 -22.85
C MET A 64 -11.73 2.48 -23.16
N ASN A 65 -12.61 3.43 -23.49
CA ASN A 65 -12.23 4.81 -23.77
C ASN A 65 -12.23 5.69 -22.50
N ASP A 66 -12.74 5.17 -21.39
CA ASP A 66 -12.83 5.92 -20.15
C ASP A 66 -11.46 5.98 -19.45
N SER A 67 -11.20 7.07 -18.73
CA SER A 67 -10.03 7.20 -17.87
C SER A 67 -10.45 7.59 -16.45
N SER A 68 -9.70 7.11 -15.46
CA SER A 68 -9.95 7.36 -14.06
C SER A 68 -8.67 7.26 -13.24
N VAL A 69 -8.62 7.97 -12.11
CA VAL A 69 -7.56 7.90 -11.11
C VAL A 69 -8.15 7.32 -9.82
N SER A 70 -7.43 6.38 -9.22
CA SER A 70 -7.80 5.79 -7.93
C SER A 70 -7.16 6.52 -6.76
N TYR A 71 -7.91 6.69 -5.67
CA TYR A 71 -7.47 7.28 -4.42
C TYR A 71 -7.69 6.31 -3.26
N ALA A 72 -6.73 6.22 -2.35
CA ALA A 72 -6.83 5.38 -1.17
C ALA A 72 -6.23 6.10 0.05
N ALA A 73 -6.88 5.98 1.19
CA ALA A 73 -6.41 6.52 2.46
C ALA A 73 -6.16 5.36 3.44
N ALA A 74 -5.03 5.40 4.15
CA ALA A 74 -4.66 4.39 5.13
C ALA A 74 -4.10 5.04 6.40
N SER A 75 -4.18 4.31 7.51
CA SER A 75 -3.59 4.68 8.79
C SER A 75 -2.72 3.54 9.31
N LEU A 76 -1.54 3.90 9.82
CA LEU A 76 -0.63 3.01 10.53
C LEU A 76 -0.76 3.30 12.03
N VAL A 77 -1.00 2.26 12.82
CA VAL A 77 -1.07 2.33 14.28
C VAL A 77 0.04 1.46 14.86
N PHE A 78 0.79 2.04 15.80
CA PHE A 78 1.74 1.34 16.65
C PHE A 78 1.05 1.02 17.97
N ARG A 79 1.05 -0.24 18.39
CA ARG A 79 0.50 -0.70 19.67
C ARG A 79 1.54 -1.41 20.51
#